data_AF-A0A7K4MPI8-F1
#
_entry.id   AF-A0A7K4MPI8-F1
#
_cell.length_a   1.000
_cell.length_b   1.000
_cell.length_c   1.000
_cell.angle_alpha   90.00
_cell.angle_beta   90.00
_cell.angle_gamma   90.00
#
_symmetry.space_group_name_H-M   'P 1'
#
loop_
_entity.id
_entity.type
_entity.pdbx_description
1 polymer ?
#
loop_
_entity_poly.entity_id
_entity_poly.type
_entity_poly.pdbx_seq_one_letter_code
_entity_poly.pdbx_strand_id
1 'polypeptide(L)'
;MSDSNDIQNIHKRYSFTLINPSSFYVSLTASIAIASIISFLSFNNYIQNYEILYHLPAVVAVLLATQYLDSRFTKHKEYSKSLHMSFFGNALWLITVVGGIIGSAILSKELSLFYVAVGMFIFSSFRIGIMTTTLGISLKKSCVLCFVQPLAMFFLLIPIDMWSVLYNVETLAFGIAFLAVAVVWSYLTNRTGLPLIKSTHKLLQAYLRSVSRNDPHDMESIILETSKPSNISTSQIRFSTNDDKNDFRMVLPDLHPGPFHPVGGSNIPYQIYKTMNSSAMVLHSISDHSLNLPSQQDVQDYLRELSKSHVSTKGMACTEPVTAQINKARVVGIRLDETALLFLSLSPHGMEDVPVILKTEIEQIAKNRNFQRTLIADTHNAMGGELSQEDSQDLITAAKNVLDILITKTNYPLQYGYANSQAMDIQTSDLAGGGIGMLCLAVDQKKYFLCWADANNMENGVREKIVTHLKNNGCELVEMFTSDTHSTTMGVRNRNGYYELGSVTKTERLASWCLSIARQAEKNITAGKFEILENSAKVRIMGSGIFEHLSRALDDSLKMTQGFMILCTGIFLLSIFLWF
;
A
#
# COMPACT_ATOMS: atom_id res chain seq x y z
N MET A 1 -9.44 14.11 8.38
CA MET A 1 -10.02 13.92 7.04
C MET A 1 -9.01 14.46 6.03
N SER A 2 -7.95 13.67 5.86
CA SER A 2 -6.85 13.81 4.89
C SER A 2 -6.28 12.43 4.52
N ASP A 3 -6.95 11.35 4.96
CA ASP A 3 -6.30 10.07 5.23
C ASP A 3 -5.98 9.28 3.93
N SER A 4 -6.82 9.38 2.88
CA SER A 4 -6.53 8.75 1.56
C SER A 4 -5.29 9.38 0.89
N ASN A 5 -5.17 10.71 0.92
CA ASN A 5 -3.96 11.40 0.45
C ASN A 5 -2.72 11.02 1.28
N ASP A 6 -2.86 10.81 2.58
CA ASP A 6 -1.76 10.42 3.45
C ASP A 6 -1.28 9.00 3.16
N ILE A 7 -2.18 8.04 2.92
CA ILE A 7 -1.81 6.68 2.50
C ILE A 7 -1.10 6.70 1.14
N GLN A 8 -1.65 7.41 0.15
CA GLN A 8 -1.02 7.57 -1.17
C GLN A 8 0.36 8.25 -1.05
N ASN A 9 0.50 9.26 -0.20
CA ASN A 9 1.78 9.92 0.06
C ASN A 9 2.79 8.95 0.67
N ILE A 10 2.38 8.18 1.68
CA ILE A 10 3.20 7.13 2.30
C ILE A 10 3.69 6.15 1.22
N HIS A 11 2.79 5.58 0.41
CA HIS A 11 3.14 4.68 -0.69
C HIS A 11 4.09 5.32 -1.71
N LYS A 12 3.83 6.57 -2.11
CA LYS A 12 4.67 7.32 -3.04
C LYS A 12 6.07 7.54 -2.48
N ARG A 13 6.22 7.89 -1.20
CA ARG A 13 7.54 8.08 -0.58
C ARG A 13 8.34 6.79 -0.51
N TYR A 14 7.67 5.68 -0.24
CA TYR A 14 8.35 4.40 -0.17
C TYR A 14 8.63 3.77 -1.54
N SER A 15 7.85 4.05 -2.57
CA SER A 15 8.19 3.61 -3.93
C SER A 15 9.51 4.23 -4.40
N PHE A 16 9.84 5.46 -3.96
CA PHE A 16 11.16 6.06 -4.19
C PHE A 16 12.31 5.32 -3.48
N THR A 17 12.08 4.76 -2.29
CA THR A 17 13.11 3.97 -1.58
C THR A 17 13.26 2.55 -2.14
N LEU A 18 12.29 2.10 -2.96
CA LEU A 18 12.32 0.84 -3.72
C LEU A 18 12.95 1.00 -5.12
N ILE A 19 13.48 2.18 -5.48
CA ILE A 19 14.35 2.38 -6.64
C ILE A 19 15.73 1.80 -6.33
N ASN A 20 15.77 0.48 -6.14
CA ASN A 20 17.00 -0.29 -6.26
C ASN A 20 17.10 -0.82 -7.69
N PRO A 21 18.32 -1.02 -8.22
CA PRO A 21 18.52 -1.85 -9.41
C PRO A 21 17.65 -3.09 -9.28
N SER A 22 16.85 -3.39 -10.31
CA SER A 22 15.83 -4.45 -10.30
C SER A 22 16.39 -5.84 -9.97
N SER A 23 17.72 -5.98 -9.94
CA SER A 23 18.42 -7.19 -9.58
C SER A 23 19.68 -6.90 -8.75
N PHE A 24 19.87 -7.68 -7.68
CA PHE A 24 21.09 -7.65 -6.88
C PHE A 24 22.33 -8.02 -7.70
N TYR A 25 22.17 -8.76 -8.80
CA TYR A 25 23.25 -9.04 -9.75
C TYR A 25 23.78 -7.75 -10.40
N VAL A 26 22.91 -6.78 -10.71
CA VAL A 26 23.34 -5.49 -11.28
C VAL A 26 24.18 -4.71 -10.27
N SER A 27 23.78 -4.69 -9.00
CA SER A 27 24.59 -4.02 -7.98
C SER A 27 25.92 -4.71 -7.72
N LEU A 28 25.96 -6.04 -7.79
CA LEU A 28 27.21 -6.79 -7.69
C LEU A 28 28.15 -6.48 -8.85
N THR A 29 27.69 -6.65 -10.10
CA THR A 29 28.52 -6.43 -11.29
C THR A 29 28.96 -4.98 -11.42
N ALA A 30 28.07 -4.03 -11.14
CA ALA A 30 28.41 -2.61 -11.15
C ALA A 30 29.40 -2.24 -10.04
N SER A 31 29.29 -2.82 -8.83
CA SER A 31 30.27 -2.59 -7.76
C SER A 31 31.66 -3.06 -8.16
N ILE A 32 31.76 -4.24 -8.79
CA ILE A 32 33.03 -4.79 -9.27
C ILE A 32 33.61 -3.88 -10.37
N ALA A 33 32.79 -3.50 -11.36
CA ALA A 33 33.23 -2.61 -12.43
C ALA A 33 33.73 -1.26 -11.90
N ILE A 34 32.99 -0.65 -10.97
CA ILE A 34 33.38 0.64 -10.36
C ILE A 34 34.65 0.51 -9.56
N ALA A 35 34.80 -0.54 -8.74
CA ALA A 35 36.03 -0.77 -7.97
C ALA A 35 37.24 -0.96 -8.89
N SER A 36 37.06 -1.65 -10.02
CA SER A 36 38.10 -1.79 -11.05
C SER A 36 38.46 -0.46 -11.71
N ILE A 37 37.48 0.40 -12.00
CA ILE A 37 37.71 1.72 -12.57
C ILE A 37 38.44 2.62 -11.57
N ILE A 38 38.00 2.66 -10.30
CA ILE A 38 38.70 3.40 -9.25
C ILE A 38 40.15 2.92 -9.17
N SER A 39 40.36 1.61 -9.19
CA SER A 39 41.71 1.04 -9.15
C SER A 39 42.57 1.49 -10.34
N PHE A 40 42.02 1.38 -11.56
CA PHE A 40 42.70 1.83 -12.77
C PHE A 40 43.04 3.33 -12.73
N LEU A 41 42.09 4.18 -12.36
CA LEU A 41 42.30 5.62 -12.24
C LEU A 41 43.34 5.94 -11.18
N SER A 42 43.31 5.25 -10.03
CA SER A 42 44.25 5.49 -8.95
C SER A 42 45.69 5.14 -9.35
N PHE A 43 45.89 3.98 -9.99
CA PHE A 43 47.20 3.55 -10.46
C PHE A 43 47.73 4.45 -11.58
N ASN A 44 46.92 4.75 -12.59
CA ASN A 44 47.38 5.51 -13.75
C ASN A 44 47.72 6.98 -13.44
N ASN A 45 47.05 7.56 -12.43
CA ASN A 45 47.17 9.00 -12.14
C ASN A 45 48.04 9.33 -10.93
N TYR A 46 48.15 8.42 -9.94
CA TYR A 46 48.81 8.76 -8.66
C TYR A 46 49.91 7.78 -8.23
N ILE A 47 49.92 6.53 -8.70
CA ILE A 47 50.84 5.49 -8.23
C ILE A 47 51.81 5.11 -9.35
N GLN A 48 53.06 5.55 -9.26
CA GLN A 48 54.10 5.20 -10.24
C GLN A 48 54.83 3.90 -9.83
N ASN A 49 55.20 3.07 -10.82
CA ASN A 49 56.03 1.86 -10.65
C ASN A 49 55.45 0.72 -9.78
N TYR A 50 54.12 0.55 -9.74
CA TYR A 50 53.45 -0.49 -8.93
C TYR A 50 52.57 -1.40 -9.80
N GLU A 51 52.57 -2.71 -9.53
CA GLU A 51 51.87 -3.69 -10.37
C GLU A 51 50.38 -3.81 -10.03
N ILE A 52 49.52 -3.22 -10.87
CA ILE A 52 48.05 -3.31 -10.76
C ILE A 52 47.52 -4.75 -10.74
N LEU A 53 48.27 -5.70 -11.30
CA LEU A 53 47.93 -7.11 -11.41
C LEU A 53 47.66 -7.80 -10.06
N TYR A 54 48.31 -7.37 -8.97
CA TYR A 54 48.07 -7.93 -7.63
C TYR A 54 47.02 -7.15 -6.83
N HIS A 55 46.97 -5.84 -7.00
CA HIS A 55 46.08 -4.98 -6.23
C HIS A 55 44.63 -5.07 -6.68
N LEU A 56 44.39 -5.15 -8.00
CA LEU A 56 43.02 -5.21 -8.54
C LEU A 56 42.26 -6.46 -8.06
N PRO A 57 42.80 -7.70 -8.17
CA PRO A 57 42.14 -8.87 -7.61
C PRO A 57 41.94 -8.80 -6.09
N ALA A 58 42.89 -8.21 -5.35
CA ALA A 58 42.79 -8.05 -3.90
C ALA A 58 41.66 -7.08 -3.50
N VAL A 59 41.54 -5.94 -4.19
CA VAL A 59 40.45 -4.97 -3.99
C VAL A 59 39.09 -5.60 -4.31
N VAL A 60 38.99 -6.37 -5.40
CA VAL A 60 37.76 -7.09 -5.74
C VAL A 60 37.44 -8.17 -4.70
N ALA A 61 38.44 -8.92 -4.23
CA ALA A 61 38.25 -9.94 -3.20
C ALA A 61 37.75 -9.32 -1.87
N VAL A 62 38.32 -8.20 -1.43
CA VAL A 62 37.87 -7.53 -0.20
C VAL A 62 36.50 -6.89 -0.34
N LEU A 63 36.17 -6.35 -1.52
CA LEU A 63 34.83 -5.87 -1.85
C LEU A 63 33.78 -6.98 -1.65
N LEU A 64 34.02 -8.15 -2.25
CA LEU A 64 33.11 -9.30 -2.13
C LEU A 64 33.02 -9.82 -0.69
N ALA A 65 34.16 -9.93 0.00
CA ALA A 65 34.21 -10.38 1.39
C ALA A 65 33.44 -9.43 2.32
N THR A 66 33.63 -8.11 2.17
CA THR A 66 32.96 -7.11 3.00
C THR A 66 31.47 -6.98 2.71
N GLN A 67 31.03 -7.10 1.45
CA GLN A 67 29.61 -7.23 1.10
C GLN A 67 28.94 -8.44 1.79
N TYR A 68 29.65 -9.57 1.83
CA TYR A 68 29.16 -10.74 2.56
C TYR A 68 29.14 -10.51 4.07
N LEU A 69 30.20 -9.93 4.65
CA LEU A 69 30.29 -9.64 6.09
C LEU A 69 29.20 -8.65 6.54
N ASP A 70 28.99 -7.57 5.79
CA ASP A 70 27.98 -6.56 6.08
C ASP A 70 26.59 -7.17 6.18
N SER A 71 26.27 -8.13 5.30
CA SER A 71 25.00 -8.85 5.37
C SER A 71 24.79 -9.46 6.75
N ARG A 72 25.83 -9.97 7.42
CA ARG A 72 25.73 -10.60 8.76
C ARG A 72 25.47 -9.63 9.89
N PHE A 73 25.80 -8.34 9.72
CA PHE A 73 25.58 -7.29 10.73
C PHE A 73 24.23 -6.59 10.61
N THR A 74 23.54 -6.73 9.48
CA THR A 74 22.18 -6.18 9.31
C THR A 74 21.16 -6.90 10.18
N LYS A 75 20.12 -6.18 10.65
CA LYS A 75 19.07 -6.74 11.53
C LYS A 75 18.43 -8.02 10.98
N HIS A 76 18.31 -8.13 9.65
CA HIS A 76 17.61 -9.22 8.96
C HIS A 76 18.47 -10.04 8.00
N LYS A 77 19.79 -9.94 8.12
CA LYS A 77 20.78 -10.69 7.32
C LYS A 77 20.61 -10.52 5.80
N GLU A 78 20.40 -9.29 5.34
CA GLU A 78 19.98 -8.99 3.96
C GLU A 78 21.18 -8.79 3.02
N TYR A 79 21.52 -9.82 2.25
CA TYR A 79 22.64 -9.76 1.32
C TYR A 79 22.42 -8.74 0.18
N SER A 80 21.25 -8.76 -0.45
CA SER A 80 20.90 -7.82 -1.53
C SER A 80 21.07 -6.35 -1.13
N LYS A 81 20.62 -5.97 0.07
CA LYS A 81 20.74 -4.57 0.53
C LYS A 81 22.19 -4.17 0.85
N SER A 82 23.02 -5.12 1.30
CA SER A 82 24.46 -4.89 1.43
C SER A 82 25.12 -4.62 0.06
N LEU A 83 24.73 -5.37 -0.98
CA LEU A 83 25.19 -5.13 -2.35
C LEU A 83 24.80 -3.74 -2.85
N HIS A 84 23.56 -3.30 -2.62
CA HIS A 84 23.11 -1.96 -3.01
C HIS A 84 23.87 -0.85 -2.26
N MET A 85 24.06 -0.99 -0.94
CA MET A 85 24.85 -0.04 -0.14
C MET A 85 26.29 0.06 -0.65
N SER A 86 26.92 -1.07 -0.95
CA SER A 86 28.25 -1.10 -1.55
C SER A 86 28.28 -0.45 -2.93
N PHE A 87 27.30 -0.72 -3.78
CA PHE A 87 27.22 -0.17 -5.13
C PHE A 87 27.15 1.37 -5.11
N PHE A 88 26.18 1.93 -4.41
CA PHE A 88 26.00 3.38 -4.34
C PHE A 88 27.17 4.08 -3.66
N GLY A 89 27.74 3.45 -2.63
CA GLY A 89 28.93 3.97 -1.96
C GLY A 89 30.17 4.01 -2.86
N ASN A 90 30.43 2.93 -3.62
CA ASN A 90 31.50 2.90 -4.62
C ASN A 90 31.27 3.92 -5.73
N ALA A 91 30.01 4.13 -6.17
CA ALA A 91 29.69 5.14 -7.17
C ALA A 91 30.01 6.56 -6.66
N LEU A 92 29.68 6.90 -5.41
CA LEU A 92 30.05 8.18 -4.81
C LEU A 92 31.57 8.35 -4.71
N TRP A 93 32.30 7.26 -4.39
CA TRP A 93 33.76 7.28 -4.38
C TRP A 93 34.32 7.56 -5.78
N LEU A 94 33.84 6.87 -6.80
CA LEU A 94 34.25 7.09 -8.18
C LEU A 94 33.97 8.51 -8.66
N ILE A 95 32.77 9.05 -8.38
CA ILE A 95 32.40 10.44 -8.71
C ILE A 95 33.39 11.42 -8.07
N THR A 96 33.81 11.16 -6.83
CA THR A 96 34.78 12.00 -6.12
C THR A 96 36.16 11.96 -6.79
N VAL A 97 36.64 10.76 -7.15
CA VAL A 97 37.94 10.61 -7.83
C VAL A 97 37.92 11.30 -9.19
N VAL A 98 36.88 11.05 -10.00
CA VAL A 98 36.73 11.67 -11.33
C VAL A 98 36.57 13.19 -11.21
N GLY A 99 35.78 13.66 -10.25
CA GLY A 99 35.61 15.09 -9.98
C GLY A 99 36.93 15.77 -9.59
N GLY A 100 37.76 15.09 -8.79
CA GLY A 100 39.11 15.53 -8.46
C GLY A 100 40.02 15.65 -9.69
N ILE A 101 40.06 14.61 -10.55
CA ILE A 101 40.87 14.60 -11.79
C ILE A 101 40.43 15.74 -12.73
N ILE A 102 39.12 15.88 -12.96
CA ILE A 102 38.56 16.92 -13.83
C ILE A 102 38.83 18.30 -13.23
N GLY A 103 38.65 18.47 -11.92
CA GLY A 103 38.95 19.73 -11.23
C GLY A 103 40.42 20.14 -11.37
N SER A 104 41.35 19.19 -11.14
CA SER A 104 42.79 19.41 -11.30
C SER A 104 43.14 19.83 -12.73
N ALA A 105 42.52 19.19 -13.73
CA ALA A 105 42.73 19.53 -15.13
C ALA A 105 42.22 20.93 -15.50
N ILE A 106 41.01 21.30 -15.04
CA ILE A 106 40.42 22.63 -15.30
C ILE A 106 41.24 23.75 -14.65
N LEU A 107 41.74 23.50 -13.43
CA LEU A 107 42.44 24.50 -12.62
C LEU A 107 43.96 24.43 -12.75
N SER A 108 44.48 23.57 -13.65
CA SER A 108 45.91 23.40 -13.93
C SER A 108 46.75 23.09 -12.67
N LYS A 109 46.21 22.25 -11.78
CA LYS A 109 46.85 21.82 -10.53
C LYS A 109 47.34 20.38 -10.60
N GLU A 110 48.32 20.05 -9.77
CA GLU A 110 48.81 18.68 -9.64
C GLU A 110 47.73 17.75 -9.11
N LEU A 111 47.77 16.51 -9.60
CA LEU A 111 46.89 15.45 -9.16
C LEU A 111 47.29 15.00 -7.75
N SER A 112 46.30 14.79 -6.88
CA SER A 112 46.52 14.33 -5.51
C SER A 112 45.60 13.22 -5.07
N LEU A 113 46.16 12.36 -4.23
CA LEU A 113 45.44 11.30 -3.51
C LEU A 113 44.38 11.84 -2.55
N PHE A 114 44.36 13.14 -2.25
CA PHE A 114 43.34 13.81 -1.45
C PHE A 114 41.93 13.39 -1.88
N TYR A 115 41.62 13.42 -3.18
CA TYR A 115 40.29 13.05 -3.68
C TYR A 115 39.97 11.56 -3.54
N VAL A 116 40.99 10.69 -3.60
CA VAL A 116 40.80 9.26 -3.32
C VAL A 116 40.45 9.07 -1.83
N ALA A 117 41.16 9.75 -0.93
CA ALA A 117 40.91 9.67 0.51
C ALA A 117 39.56 10.31 0.92
N VAL A 118 39.22 11.49 0.39
CA VAL A 118 37.93 12.14 0.64
C VAL A 118 36.78 11.30 0.08
N GLY A 119 36.92 10.69 -1.10
CA GLY A 119 35.91 9.78 -1.63
C GLY A 119 35.66 8.56 -0.73
N MET A 120 36.70 8.04 -0.07
CA MET A 120 36.60 6.98 0.93
C MET A 120 35.84 7.43 2.19
N PHE A 121 36.04 8.67 2.64
CA PHE A 121 35.24 9.27 3.73
C PHE A 121 33.78 9.51 3.34
N ILE A 122 33.51 10.01 2.12
CA ILE A 122 32.14 10.18 1.60
C ILE A 122 31.42 8.83 1.53
N PHE A 123 32.09 7.78 1.05
CA PHE A 123 31.55 6.42 1.09
C PHE A 123 31.27 5.99 2.53
N SER A 124 32.20 6.20 3.47
CA SER A 124 31.98 5.89 4.90
C SER A 124 30.76 6.64 5.46
N SER A 125 30.62 7.94 5.20
CA SER A 125 29.48 8.76 5.61
C SER A 125 28.16 8.26 5.04
N PHE A 126 28.13 7.91 3.75
CA PHE A 126 26.96 7.32 3.11
C PHE A 126 26.54 6.00 3.79
N ARG A 127 27.51 5.15 4.16
CA ARG A 127 27.24 3.89 4.88
C ARG A 127 26.57 4.14 6.22
N ILE A 128 26.96 5.16 6.99
CA ILE A 128 26.27 5.52 8.24
C ILE A 128 24.77 5.70 7.96
N GLY A 129 24.44 6.46 6.92
CA GLY A 129 23.06 6.81 6.66
C GLY A 129 22.18 5.62 6.23
N ILE A 130 22.68 4.76 5.36
CA ILE A 130 21.95 3.55 4.92
C ILE A 130 21.84 2.53 6.07
N MET A 131 22.92 2.36 6.85
CA MET A 131 22.95 1.42 7.97
C MET A 131 21.91 1.76 9.05
N THR A 132 21.74 3.04 9.38
CA THR A 132 20.78 3.48 10.41
C THR A 132 19.35 3.53 9.90
N THR A 133 19.12 4.05 8.69
CA THR A 133 17.77 4.18 8.13
C THR A 133 17.18 2.86 7.68
N THR A 134 17.90 2.10 6.86
CA THR A 134 17.34 0.99 6.07
C THR A 134 17.72 -0.38 6.65
N LEU A 135 18.95 -0.52 7.17
CA LEU A 135 19.48 -1.81 7.64
C LEU A 135 19.28 -2.06 9.14
N GLY A 136 18.75 -1.07 9.87
CA GLY A 136 18.40 -1.19 11.29
C GLY A 136 19.59 -1.32 12.23
N ILE A 137 20.78 -0.88 11.82
CA ILE A 137 21.98 -0.87 12.65
C ILE A 137 21.96 0.38 13.53
N SER A 138 22.22 0.22 14.83
CA SER A 138 22.28 1.36 15.75
C SER A 138 23.38 2.34 15.35
N LEU A 139 23.13 3.66 15.48
CA LEU A 139 24.09 4.71 15.13
C LEU A 139 25.51 4.47 15.67
N LYS A 140 25.65 4.05 16.93
CA LYS A 140 26.96 3.71 17.53
C LYS A 140 27.72 2.65 16.75
N LYS A 141 27.04 1.57 16.35
CA LYS A 141 27.62 0.49 15.53
C LYS A 141 27.90 0.96 14.12
N SER A 142 27.01 1.77 13.54
CA SER A 142 27.20 2.33 12.19
C SER A 142 28.46 3.20 12.10
N CYS A 143 28.78 4.00 13.12
CA CYS A 143 30.01 4.79 13.16
C CYS A 143 31.29 3.95 13.18
N VAL A 144 31.23 2.69 13.62
CA VAL A 144 32.37 1.77 13.58
C VAL A 144 32.39 1.00 12.27
N LEU A 145 31.24 0.45 11.86
CA LEU A 145 31.13 -0.39 10.68
C LEU A 145 31.28 0.38 9.37
N CYS A 146 31.03 1.70 9.36
CA CYS A 146 31.10 2.50 8.15
C CYS A 146 32.48 2.49 7.47
N PHE A 147 33.56 2.29 8.22
CA PHE A 147 34.92 2.23 7.67
C PHE A 147 35.31 0.87 7.10
N VAL A 148 34.65 -0.22 7.51
CA VAL A 148 35.11 -1.60 7.22
C VAL A 148 35.40 -1.82 5.73
N GLN A 149 34.46 -1.49 4.84
CA GLN A 149 34.65 -1.68 3.42
C GLN A 149 35.48 -0.57 2.76
N PRO A 150 35.17 0.73 2.92
CA PRO A 150 35.92 1.80 2.26
C PRO A 150 37.40 1.81 2.63
N LEU A 151 37.71 1.61 3.92
CA LEU A 151 39.09 1.64 4.41
C LEU A 151 39.87 0.37 4.02
N ALA A 152 39.25 -0.80 4.07
CA ALA A 152 39.91 -2.03 3.63
C ALA A 152 40.22 -2.00 2.12
N MET A 153 39.30 -1.48 1.31
CA MET A 153 39.56 -1.22 -0.11
C MET A 153 40.67 -0.19 -0.30
N PHE A 154 40.69 0.90 0.47
CA PHE A 154 41.74 1.93 0.39
C PHE A 154 43.13 1.36 0.71
N PHE A 155 43.26 0.57 1.79
CA PHE A 155 44.54 -0.03 2.18
C PHE A 155 45.08 -1.04 1.17
N LEU A 156 44.21 -1.75 0.47
CA LEU A 156 44.63 -2.63 -0.63
C LEU A 156 44.89 -1.86 -1.92
N LEU A 157 44.26 -0.71 -2.11
CA LEU A 157 44.41 0.09 -3.32
C LEU A 157 45.66 0.98 -3.29
N ILE A 158 45.93 1.63 -2.16
CA ILE A 158 47.00 2.62 -1.99
C ILE A 158 48.19 1.99 -1.26
N PRO A 159 49.42 2.11 -1.78
CA PRO A 159 50.63 1.64 -1.11
C PRO A 159 50.82 2.27 0.28
N ILE A 160 51.43 1.49 1.19
CA ILE A 160 51.56 1.84 2.63
C ILE A 160 52.32 3.16 2.84
N ASP A 161 53.35 3.41 2.04
CA ASP A 161 54.17 4.64 2.07
C ASP A 161 53.37 5.90 1.68
N MET A 162 52.25 5.73 0.96
CA MET A 162 51.36 6.81 0.54
C MET A 162 50.17 7.01 1.48
N TRP A 163 50.05 6.24 2.57
CA TRP A 163 48.96 6.39 3.55
C TRP A 163 48.99 7.71 4.32
N SER A 164 50.04 8.51 4.12
CA SER A 164 50.18 9.85 4.70
C SER A 164 49.05 10.81 4.38
N VAL A 165 48.39 10.60 3.23
CA VAL A 165 47.20 11.35 2.85
C VAL A 165 46.07 11.24 3.87
N LEU A 166 45.96 10.12 4.61
CA LEU A 166 44.90 9.90 5.60
C LEU A 166 45.03 10.77 6.84
N TYR A 167 46.25 11.20 7.18
CA TYR A 167 46.51 12.08 8.32
C TYR A 167 46.87 13.52 7.91
N ASN A 168 46.75 13.87 6.63
CA ASN A 168 46.78 15.25 6.20
C ASN A 168 45.59 16.01 6.84
N VAL A 169 45.88 17.20 7.38
CA VAL A 169 44.92 18.08 8.06
C VAL A 169 43.68 18.34 7.21
N GLU A 170 43.83 18.56 5.92
CA GLU A 170 42.73 18.88 5.00
C GLU A 170 41.84 17.66 4.78
N THR A 171 42.43 16.49 4.51
CA THR A 171 41.72 15.22 4.38
C THR A 171 40.94 14.91 5.64
N LEU A 172 41.55 15.09 6.82
CA LEU A 172 40.88 14.91 8.10
C LEU A 172 39.76 15.92 8.31
N ALA A 173 39.97 17.19 7.96
CA ALA A 173 38.95 18.24 8.11
C ALA A 173 37.70 17.91 7.27
N PHE A 174 37.87 17.60 5.98
CA PHE A 174 36.74 17.22 5.12
C PHE A 174 36.14 15.86 5.51
N GLY A 175 36.96 14.88 5.86
CA GLY A 175 36.50 13.56 6.31
C GLY A 175 35.64 13.65 7.57
N ILE A 176 36.11 14.39 8.59
CA ILE A 176 35.38 14.66 9.82
C ILE A 176 34.09 15.44 9.52
N ALA A 177 34.13 16.43 8.62
CA ALA A 177 32.94 17.19 8.24
C ALA A 177 31.86 16.26 7.65
N PHE A 178 32.18 15.43 6.66
CA PHE A 178 31.21 14.50 6.08
C PHE A 178 30.70 13.48 7.09
N LEU A 179 31.55 12.95 7.98
CA LEU A 179 31.14 11.99 9.00
C LEU A 179 30.21 12.64 10.03
N ALA A 180 30.55 13.84 10.50
CA ALA A 180 29.75 14.60 11.44
C ALA A 180 28.36 14.92 10.85
N VAL A 181 28.33 15.38 9.59
CA VAL A 181 27.08 15.65 8.87
C VAL A 181 26.22 14.38 8.78
N ALA A 182 26.79 13.23 8.44
CA ALA A 182 26.05 11.96 8.37
C ALA A 182 25.51 11.50 9.75
N VAL A 183 26.30 11.65 10.82
CA VAL A 183 25.87 11.32 12.19
C VAL A 183 24.75 12.24 12.65
N VAL A 184 24.89 13.55 12.45
CA VAL A 184 23.86 14.54 12.81
C VAL A 184 22.60 14.31 11.99
N TRP A 185 22.72 14.13 10.67
CA TRP A 185 21.60 13.78 9.79
C TRP A 185 20.86 12.55 10.30
N SER A 186 21.57 11.46 10.59
CA SER A 186 20.98 10.22 11.06
C SER A 186 20.28 10.39 12.41
N TYR A 187 20.86 11.20 13.30
CA TYR A 187 20.28 11.46 14.62
C TYR A 187 18.98 12.29 14.52
N LEU A 188 19.00 13.35 13.72
CA LEU A 188 17.87 14.25 13.56
C LEU A 188 16.73 13.57 12.79
N THR A 189 17.02 12.91 11.66
CA THR A 189 15.98 12.27 10.82
C THR A 189 15.23 11.17 11.55
N ASN A 190 15.89 10.46 12.45
CA ASN A 190 15.24 9.45 13.27
C ASN A 190 14.21 10.04 14.25
N ARG A 191 14.29 11.34 14.55
CA ARG A 191 13.48 12.04 15.55
C ARG A 191 12.39 12.92 14.96
N THR A 192 12.24 12.99 13.63
CA THR A 192 11.24 13.84 12.98
C THR A 192 9.80 13.45 13.33
N GLY A 193 9.58 12.18 13.68
CA GLY A 193 8.27 11.68 14.07
C GLY A 193 7.85 11.95 15.51
N LEU A 194 8.73 12.47 16.38
CA LEU A 194 8.41 12.64 17.80
C LEU A 194 7.34 13.71 18.06
N PRO A 195 6.51 13.57 19.12
CA PRO A 195 6.53 12.47 20.09
C PRO A 195 5.73 11.23 19.65
N LEU A 196 4.87 11.33 18.63
CA LEU A 196 3.92 10.28 18.28
C LEU A 196 4.58 9.06 17.64
N ILE A 197 5.48 9.27 16.68
CA ILE A 197 6.29 8.22 16.07
C ILE A 197 7.67 8.23 16.74
N LYS A 198 7.90 7.25 17.62
CA LYS A 198 9.13 7.15 18.44
C LYS A 198 10.44 7.10 17.62
N SER A 199 10.37 6.62 16.38
CA SER A 199 11.53 6.50 15.49
C SER A 199 11.10 6.44 14.03
N THR A 200 11.43 7.49 13.26
CA THR A 200 11.14 7.53 11.82
C THR A 200 11.92 6.44 11.06
N HIS A 201 13.13 6.11 11.51
CA HIS A 201 13.92 5.03 10.89
C HIS A 201 13.27 3.66 11.09
N LYS A 202 12.77 3.36 12.31
CA LYS A 202 12.05 2.11 12.56
C LYS A 202 10.75 2.04 11.75
N LEU A 203 10.06 3.16 11.56
CA LEU A 203 8.89 3.23 10.68
C LEU A 203 9.25 2.84 9.24
N LEU A 204 10.29 3.46 8.66
CA LEU A 204 10.77 3.11 7.32
C LEU A 204 11.17 1.62 7.22
N GLN A 205 11.88 1.09 8.23
CA GLN A 205 12.27 -0.32 8.27
C GLN A 205 11.06 -1.25 8.33
N ALA A 206 10.07 -0.92 9.15
CA ALA A 206 8.84 -1.67 9.32
C ALA A 206 8.06 -1.74 8.01
N TYR A 207 7.90 -0.60 7.33
CA TYR A 207 7.23 -0.56 6.02
C TYR A 207 7.99 -1.36 4.95
N LEU A 208 9.30 -1.14 4.82
CA LEU A 208 10.10 -1.86 3.82
C LEU A 208 10.02 -3.38 4.03
N ARG A 209 9.95 -3.82 5.29
CA ARG A 209 9.78 -5.23 5.66
C ARG A 209 8.38 -5.74 5.32
N SER A 210 7.33 -4.99 5.63
CA SER A 210 5.95 -5.40 5.32
C SER A 210 5.75 -5.57 3.82
N VAL A 211 6.22 -4.62 3.01
CA VAL A 211 6.03 -4.66 1.55
C VAL A 211 6.98 -5.64 0.86
N SER A 212 8.26 -5.69 1.25
CA SER A 212 9.26 -6.51 0.51
C SER A 212 9.25 -7.98 0.93
N ARG A 213 8.79 -8.30 2.15
CA ARG A 213 8.84 -9.66 2.71
C ARG A 213 7.48 -10.20 3.15
N ASN A 214 6.41 -9.45 2.92
CA ASN A 214 5.08 -9.80 3.37
C ASN A 214 5.01 -10.04 4.90
N ASP A 215 5.75 -9.24 5.68
CA ASP A 215 5.89 -9.40 7.13
C ASP A 215 5.47 -8.11 7.88
N PRO A 216 4.24 -8.06 8.41
CA PRO A 216 3.67 -6.84 8.97
C PRO A 216 4.06 -6.57 10.43
N HIS A 217 4.74 -7.48 11.12
CA HIS A 217 4.88 -7.47 12.59
C HIS A 217 5.42 -6.15 13.16
N ASP A 218 6.51 -5.63 12.59
CA ASP A 218 7.13 -4.39 13.07
C ASP A 218 6.23 -3.17 12.79
N MET A 219 5.44 -3.20 11.70
CA MET A 219 4.53 -2.10 11.33
C MET A 219 3.29 -2.11 12.23
N GLU A 220 2.68 -3.28 12.43
CA GLU A 220 1.56 -3.45 13.35
C GLU A 220 1.95 -3.05 14.77
N SER A 221 3.17 -3.39 15.22
CA SER A 221 3.67 -2.98 16.52
C SER A 221 3.68 -1.45 16.70
N ILE A 222 4.02 -0.70 15.65
CA ILE A 222 4.00 0.79 15.68
C ILE A 222 2.56 1.31 15.73
N ILE A 223 1.66 0.77 14.91
CA ILE A 223 0.26 1.22 14.83
C ILE A 223 -0.49 0.86 16.13
N LEU A 224 -0.19 -0.28 16.73
CA LEU A 224 -0.81 -0.74 17.97
C LEU A 224 -0.56 0.19 19.15
N GLU A 225 0.53 0.98 19.16
CA GLU A 225 0.83 1.94 20.24
C GLU A 225 -0.21 3.07 20.33
N THR A 226 -0.88 3.39 19.23
CA THR A 226 -1.89 4.47 19.15
C THR A 226 -3.32 3.94 18.94
N SER A 227 -3.48 2.63 18.75
CA SER A 227 -4.77 2.00 18.50
C SER A 227 -5.68 2.00 19.73
N LYS A 228 -7.00 2.02 19.51
CA LYS A 228 -8.01 2.11 20.58
C LYS A 228 -9.03 0.97 20.47
N PRO A 229 -9.51 0.41 21.59
CA PRO A 229 -10.62 -0.53 21.54
C PRO A 229 -11.89 0.16 21.06
N SER A 230 -12.66 -0.51 20.20
CA SER A 230 -13.95 -0.08 19.70
C SER A 230 -14.89 -1.27 19.56
N ASN A 231 -16.19 -1.00 19.53
CA ASN A 231 -17.20 -1.99 19.18
C ASN A 231 -17.57 -1.80 17.72
N ILE A 232 -17.34 -2.83 16.93
CA ILE A 232 -17.59 -2.84 15.50
C ILE A 232 -18.84 -3.64 15.23
N SER A 233 -19.84 -2.97 14.67
CA SER A 233 -21.08 -3.62 14.24
C SER A 233 -20.90 -4.31 12.89
N THR A 234 -21.62 -5.39 12.65
CA THR A 234 -21.67 -6.03 11.34
C THR A 234 -23.06 -6.59 11.11
N SER A 235 -23.67 -6.13 10.02
CA SER A 235 -24.97 -6.61 9.57
C SER A 235 -24.78 -7.56 8.40
N GLN A 236 -25.59 -8.61 8.34
CA GLN A 236 -25.59 -9.60 7.27
C GLN A 236 -27.00 -9.82 6.77
N ILE A 237 -27.16 -9.97 5.46
CA ILE A 237 -28.35 -10.54 4.86
C ILE A 237 -27.98 -11.96 4.45
N ARG A 238 -28.52 -12.95 5.15
CA ARG A 238 -28.36 -14.35 4.82
C ARG A 238 -29.57 -14.82 4.04
N PHE A 239 -29.34 -15.29 2.82
CA PHE A 239 -30.31 -15.98 2.00
C PHE A 239 -30.13 -17.48 2.20
N SER A 240 -31.21 -18.20 2.44
CA SER A 240 -31.18 -19.67 2.51
C SER A 240 -32.47 -20.29 1.98
N THR A 241 -32.40 -21.55 1.58
CA THR A 241 -33.57 -22.38 1.31
C THR A 241 -34.23 -22.79 2.63
N ASN A 242 -35.44 -23.36 2.57
CA ASN A 242 -36.11 -23.84 3.78
C ASN A 242 -35.32 -24.93 4.53
N ASP A 243 -34.48 -25.69 3.83
CA ASP A 243 -33.58 -26.71 4.39
C ASP A 243 -32.15 -26.20 4.63
N ASP A 244 -31.91 -24.89 4.51
CA ASP A 244 -30.66 -24.19 4.77
C ASP A 244 -29.43 -24.68 3.97
N LYS A 245 -29.63 -25.35 2.81
CA LYS A 245 -28.53 -25.89 1.98
C LYS A 245 -27.93 -24.92 0.97
N ASN A 246 -28.63 -23.85 0.59
CA ASN A 246 -28.15 -22.84 -0.35
C ASN A 246 -27.81 -21.53 0.39
N ASP A 247 -26.86 -21.57 1.33
CA ASP A 247 -26.51 -20.40 2.16
C ASP A 247 -25.65 -19.41 1.35
N PHE A 248 -26.19 -18.20 1.15
CA PHE A 248 -25.47 -17.07 0.56
C PHE A 248 -25.62 -15.84 1.45
N ARG A 249 -24.56 -15.04 1.59
CA ARG A 249 -24.58 -13.86 2.47
C ARG A 249 -24.12 -12.59 1.78
N MET A 250 -24.86 -11.51 1.99
CA MET A 250 -24.34 -10.16 1.82
C MET A 250 -23.89 -9.66 3.19
N VAL A 251 -22.64 -9.25 3.32
CA VAL A 251 -22.03 -8.83 4.58
C VAL A 251 -21.66 -7.36 4.48
N LEU A 252 -22.13 -6.56 5.44
CA LEU A 252 -21.79 -5.14 5.59
C LEU A 252 -21.11 -4.94 6.95
N PRO A 253 -19.77 -5.09 7.01
CA PRO A 253 -19.03 -4.81 8.22
C PRO A 253 -18.84 -3.30 8.37
N ASP A 254 -19.13 -2.71 9.54
CA ASP A 254 -18.78 -1.30 9.84
C ASP A 254 -17.26 -1.17 10.11
N LEU A 255 -16.46 -1.60 9.12
CA LEU A 255 -15.00 -1.61 9.07
C LEU A 255 -14.57 -1.13 7.70
N HIS A 256 -13.51 -0.35 7.68
CA HIS A 256 -12.81 -0.03 6.45
C HIS A 256 -11.70 -1.08 6.22
N PRO A 257 -11.58 -1.70 5.03
CA PRO A 257 -10.47 -2.58 4.71
C PRO A 257 -9.14 -1.79 4.66
N GLY A 258 -8.07 -2.25 5.28
CA GLY A 258 -6.85 -1.43 5.33
C GLY A 258 -5.92 -1.80 6.49
N PRO A 259 -4.73 -1.19 6.57
CA PRO A 259 -4.32 0.03 5.88
C PRO A 259 -3.71 -0.20 4.48
N PHE A 260 -2.93 -1.26 4.32
CA PHE A 260 -2.24 -1.67 3.10
C PHE A 260 -1.70 -3.07 3.31
N HIS A 261 -1.55 -3.85 2.25
CA HIS A 261 -1.13 -5.24 2.38
C HIS A 261 0.34 -5.38 2.83
N PRO A 262 0.66 -6.30 3.77
CA PRO A 262 -0.19 -7.25 4.51
C PRO A 262 -0.57 -6.79 5.93
N VAL A 263 -0.49 -5.51 6.22
CA VAL A 263 -0.75 -4.98 7.57
C VAL A 263 -2.24 -5.08 7.86
N GLY A 264 -2.58 -5.47 9.10
CA GLY A 264 -3.94 -5.33 9.63
C GLY A 264 -5.05 -5.94 8.77
N GLY A 265 -6.18 -5.23 8.71
CA GLY A 265 -7.38 -5.61 7.94
C GLY A 265 -7.28 -5.44 6.42
N SER A 266 -6.09 -5.28 5.83
CA SER A 266 -5.92 -4.98 4.40
C SER A 266 -6.56 -6.00 3.44
N ASN A 267 -6.72 -7.24 3.90
CA ASN A 267 -7.37 -8.33 3.15
C ASN A 267 -8.64 -8.84 3.85
N ILE A 268 -9.28 -8.02 4.69
CA ILE A 268 -10.46 -8.43 5.46
C ILE A 268 -11.63 -8.91 4.59
N PRO A 269 -11.93 -8.34 3.40
CA PRO A 269 -13.05 -8.80 2.58
C PRO A 269 -12.88 -10.25 2.15
N TYR A 270 -11.67 -10.63 1.69
CA TYR A 270 -11.35 -12.02 1.37
C TYR A 270 -11.46 -12.94 2.58
N GLN A 271 -10.99 -12.52 3.76
CA GLN A 271 -11.05 -13.36 4.95
C GLN A 271 -12.48 -13.60 5.44
N ILE A 272 -13.35 -12.58 5.36
CA ILE A 272 -14.79 -12.73 5.62
C ILE A 272 -15.41 -13.68 4.58
N TYR A 273 -15.14 -13.46 3.29
CA TYR A 273 -15.61 -14.31 2.20
C TYR A 273 -15.25 -15.79 2.42
N LYS A 274 -14.00 -16.07 2.84
CA LYS A 274 -13.54 -17.43 3.17
C LYS A 274 -14.24 -18.02 4.39
N THR A 275 -14.49 -17.21 5.42
CA THR A 275 -15.23 -17.64 6.63
C THR A 275 -16.67 -18.04 6.30
N MET A 276 -17.26 -17.45 5.25
CA MET A 276 -18.59 -17.79 4.73
C MET A 276 -18.56 -18.85 3.62
N ASN A 277 -17.60 -19.79 3.66
CA ASN A 277 -17.45 -20.88 2.68
C ASN A 277 -17.38 -20.41 1.22
N SER A 278 -16.83 -19.21 0.98
CA SER A 278 -16.78 -18.62 -0.36
C SER A 278 -18.17 -18.37 -0.99
N SER A 279 -19.22 -18.25 -0.16
CA SER A 279 -20.59 -17.94 -0.56
C SER A 279 -21.05 -16.62 0.04
N ALA A 280 -20.33 -15.55 -0.29
CA ALA A 280 -20.65 -14.22 0.20
C ALA A 280 -20.29 -13.09 -0.79
N MET A 281 -20.94 -11.95 -0.59
CA MET A 281 -20.52 -10.64 -1.10
C MET A 281 -20.23 -9.76 0.11
N VAL A 282 -18.97 -9.34 0.25
CA VAL A 282 -18.55 -8.45 1.35
C VAL A 282 -18.54 -7.02 0.81
N LEU A 283 -19.61 -6.30 1.08
CA LEU A 283 -19.79 -4.95 0.56
C LEU A 283 -19.04 -3.94 1.42
N HIS A 284 -18.56 -2.87 0.79
CA HIS A 284 -18.04 -1.71 1.52
C HIS A 284 -19.19 -1.00 2.22
N SER A 285 -19.15 -0.95 3.54
CA SER A 285 -20.11 -0.15 4.32
C SER A 285 -19.63 1.30 4.37
N ILE A 286 -20.51 2.22 4.74
CA ILE A 286 -20.13 3.60 4.99
C ILE A 286 -19.21 3.64 6.23
N SER A 287 -17.91 3.67 5.97
CA SER A 287 -16.82 3.61 6.95
C SER A 287 -15.65 4.47 6.46
N ASP A 288 -14.76 4.84 7.37
CA ASP A 288 -13.53 5.56 7.03
C ASP A 288 -12.30 4.83 7.61
N HIS A 289 -11.11 5.27 7.21
CA HIS A 289 -9.85 4.69 7.65
C HIS A 289 -9.64 4.67 9.18
N SER A 290 -10.41 5.43 9.98
CA SER A 290 -10.34 5.34 11.44
C SER A 290 -10.78 3.98 11.97
N LEU A 291 -11.61 3.27 11.20
CA LEU A 291 -12.14 1.94 11.52
C LEU A 291 -11.27 0.80 10.98
N ASN A 292 -10.06 1.08 10.47
CA ASN A 292 -9.13 0.02 10.08
C ASN A 292 -8.72 -0.84 11.29
N LEU A 293 -8.66 -2.16 11.07
CA LEU A 293 -8.09 -3.09 12.04
C LEU A 293 -6.55 -2.99 12.03
N PRO A 294 -5.90 -2.80 13.19
CA PRO A 294 -4.47 -2.46 13.23
C PRO A 294 -3.53 -3.66 13.11
N SER A 295 -4.01 -4.89 13.33
CA SER A 295 -3.17 -6.09 13.27
C SER A 295 -3.91 -7.33 12.76
N GLN A 296 -3.16 -8.32 12.27
CA GLN A 296 -3.72 -9.64 11.94
C GLN A 296 -4.40 -10.31 13.14
N GLN A 297 -3.95 -10.05 14.36
CA GLN A 297 -4.62 -10.58 15.56
C GLN A 297 -6.01 -9.97 15.74
N ASP A 298 -6.16 -8.66 15.54
CA ASP A 298 -7.47 -7.99 15.62
C ASP A 298 -8.41 -8.47 14.51
N VAL A 299 -7.87 -8.82 13.34
CA VAL A 299 -8.62 -9.49 12.26
C VAL A 299 -9.15 -10.86 12.71
N GLN A 300 -8.30 -11.70 13.30
CA GLN A 300 -8.73 -13.02 13.78
C GLN A 300 -9.77 -12.92 14.90
N ASP A 301 -9.61 -11.96 15.80
CA ASP A 301 -10.58 -11.73 16.87
C ASP A 301 -11.91 -11.23 16.33
N TYR A 302 -11.90 -10.32 15.33
CA TYR A 302 -13.10 -9.89 14.62
C TYR A 302 -13.83 -11.07 13.95
N LEU A 303 -13.11 -11.91 13.17
CA LEU A 303 -13.71 -13.05 12.48
C LEU A 303 -14.30 -14.09 13.44
N ARG A 304 -13.65 -14.28 14.60
CA ARG A 304 -14.17 -15.17 15.66
C ARG A 304 -15.50 -14.65 16.21
N GLU A 305 -15.63 -13.35 16.44
CA GLU A 305 -16.90 -12.77 16.89
C GLU A 305 -17.96 -12.77 15.78
N LEU A 306 -17.58 -12.54 14.53
CA LEU A 306 -18.48 -12.58 13.38
C LEU A 306 -19.18 -13.94 13.23
N SER A 307 -18.54 -15.04 13.62
CA SER A 307 -19.14 -16.38 13.62
C SER A 307 -20.30 -16.55 14.62
N LYS A 308 -20.45 -15.62 15.57
CA LYS A 308 -21.45 -15.62 16.65
C LYS A 308 -22.62 -14.65 16.39
N SER A 309 -22.85 -14.26 15.13
CA SER A 309 -23.98 -13.39 14.78
C SER A 309 -25.31 -14.00 15.21
N HIS A 310 -26.24 -13.14 15.64
CA HIS A 310 -27.60 -13.53 16.01
C HIS A 310 -28.60 -13.03 14.98
N VAL A 311 -29.70 -13.76 14.78
CA VAL A 311 -30.76 -13.37 13.86
C VAL A 311 -31.60 -12.27 14.50
N SER A 312 -31.63 -11.09 13.90
CA SER A 312 -32.47 -9.94 14.30
C SER A 312 -33.86 -10.03 13.67
N THR A 313 -33.93 -10.32 12.37
CA THR A 313 -35.17 -10.28 11.59
C THR A 313 -35.19 -11.42 10.58
N LYS A 314 -36.38 -11.92 10.23
CA LYS A 314 -36.58 -12.92 9.18
C LYS A 314 -37.67 -12.47 8.23
N GLY A 315 -37.57 -12.86 6.98
CA GLY A 315 -38.58 -12.55 5.99
C GLY A 315 -38.47 -13.44 4.76
N MET A 316 -39.44 -13.29 3.85
CA MET A 316 -39.56 -14.13 2.65
C MET A 316 -39.97 -13.35 1.42
N ALA A 317 -40.10 -12.03 1.51
CA ALA A 317 -40.51 -11.20 0.39
C ALA A 317 -39.54 -10.05 0.12
N CYS A 318 -39.48 -9.66 -1.15
CA CYS A 318 -38.69 -8.54 -1.63
C CYS A 318 -39.44 -7.74 -2.69
N THR A 319 -39.02 -6.50 -2.91
CA THR A 319 -39.51 -5.68 -4.03
C THR A 319 -38.63 -5.83 -5.27
N GLU A 320 -39.13 -5.40 -6.42
CA GLU A 320 -38.25 -5.05 -7.54
C GLU A 320 -37.24 -3.97 -7.08
N PRO A 321 -36.02 -3.94 -7.66
CA PRO A 321 -35.08 -2.87 -7.43
C PRO A 321 -35.63 -1.54 -7.97
N VAL A 322 -35.38 -0.47 -7.23
CA VAL A 322 -35.73 0.90 -7.59
C VAL A 322 -34.43 1.69 -7.80
N THR A 323 -34.37 2.54 -8.82
CA THR A 323 -33.24 3.46 -9.02
C THR A 323 -33.77 4.88 -9.05
N ALA A 324 -33.10 5.78 -8.33
CA ALA A 324 -33.23 7.21 -8.53
C ALA A 324 -31.87 7.81 -8.87
N GLN A 325 -31.87 8.81 -9.75
CA GLN A 325 -30.67 9.54 -10.13
C GLN A 325 -30.93 11.04 -10.01
N ILE A 326 -30.05 11.74 -9.32
CA ILE A 326 -30.03 13.20 -9.17
C ILE A 326 -28.65 13.65 -9.63
N ASN A 327 -28.59 14.36 -10.75
CA ASN A 327 -27.34 14.74 -11.41
C ASN A 327 -26.41 13.52 -11.57
N LYS A 328 -25.26 13.52 -10.88
CA LYS A 328 -24.28 12.41 -10.89
C LYS A 328 -24.61 11.30 -9.89
N ALA A 329 -25.37 11.62 -8.84
CA ALA A 329 -25.68 10.70 -7.75
C ALA A 329 -26.74 9.70 -8.17
N ARG A 330 -26.42 8.43 -8.04
CA ARG A 330 -27.32 7.32 -8.33
C ARG A 330 -27.47 6.45 -7.09
N VAL A 331 -28.72 6.23 -6.68
CA VAL A 331 -29.05 5.31 -5.60
C VAL A 331 -29.95 4.22 -6.12
N VAL A 332 -29.59 2.98 -5.83
CA VAL A 332 -30.44 1.81 -6.03
C VAL A 332 -30.97 1.37 -4.67
N GLY A 333 -32.22 0.94 -4.60
CA GLY A 333 -32.77 0.33 -3.40
C GLY A 333 -33.59 -0.92 -3.66
N ILE A 334 -33.55 -1.84 -2.70
CA ILE A 334 -34.38 -3.04 -2.65
C ILE A 334 -34.97 -3.11 -1.24
N ARG A 335 -36.26 -3.39 -1.13
CA ARG A 335 -36.91 -3.60 0.18
C ARG A 335 -37.06 -5.09 0.44
N LEU A 336 -36.53 -5.55 1.56
CA LEU A 336 -36.70 -6.89 2.13
C LEU A 336 -37.65 -6.76 3.33
N ASP A 337 -38.95 -6.99 3.09
CA ASP A 337 -40.03 -6.68 4.04
C ASP A 337 -39.95 -5.26 4.63
N GLU A 338 -39.47 -5.12 5.87
CA GLU A 338 -39.33 -3.83 6.58
C GLU A 338 -37.87 -3.33 6.63
N THR A 339 -36.97 -3.97 5.87
CA THR A 339 -35.56 -3.59 5.73
C THR A 339 -35.32 -2.94 4.37
N ALA A 340 -34.77 -1.73 4.36
CA ALA A 340 -34.27 -1.10 3.14
C ALA A 340 -32.81 -1.47 2.92
N LEU A 341 -32.46 -1.92 1.72
CA LEU A 341 -31.08 -2.06 1.27
C LEU A 341 -30.82 -1.00 0.21
N LEU A 342 -29.84 -0.12 0.43
CA LEU A 342 -29.50 1.01 -0.45
C LEU A 342 -28.05 0.89 -0.93
N PHE A 343 -27.83 1.18 -2.21
CA PHE A 343 -26.52 1.19 -2.86
C PHE A 343 -26.24 2.58 -3.41
N LEU A 344 -25.17 3.22 -2.95
CA LEU A 344 -24.81 4.60 -3.31
C LEU A 344 -23.67 4.57 -4.33
N SER A 345 -23.80 5.33 -5.41
CA SER A 345 -22.80 5.40 -6.48
C SER A 345 -22.79 6.78 -7.14
N LEU A 346 -21.59 7.23 -7.54
CA LEU A 346 -21.40 8.32 -8.50
C LEU A 346 -20.92 7.83 -9.88
N SER A 347 -20.90 6.52 -10.15
CA SER A 347 -20.39 5.99 -11.42
C SER A 347 -21.14 6.60 -12.62
N PRO A 348 -20.43 7.06 -13.68
CA PRO A 348 -19.00 6.87 -13.97
C PRO A 348 -18.08 8.01 -13.47
N HIS A 349 -18.58 8.95 -12.67
CA HIS A 349 -17.81 10.13 -12.23
C HIS A 349 -16.86 9.83 -11.06
N GLY A 350 -17.15 8.77 -10.31
CA GLY A 350 -16.34 8.25 -9.23
C GLY A 350 -16.49 9.00 -7.91
N MET A 351 -16.18 8.29 -6.83
CA MET A 351 -16.12 8.81 -5.46
C MET A 351 -15.15 7.97 -4.64
N GLU A 352 -14.53 8.59 -3.64
CA GLU A 352 -13.87 7.87 -2.54
C GLU A 352 -14.93 7.45 -1.50
N ASP A 353 -14.54 7.27 -0.24
CA ASP A 353 -15.47 6.88 0.83
C ASP A 353 -16.65 7.84 1.02
N VAL A 354 -17.82 7.26 1.23
CA VAL A 354 -19.01 8.00 1.67
C VAL A 354 -18.83 8.49 3.12
N PRO A 355 -19.03 9.79 3.42
CA PRO A 355 -18.94 10.28 4.80
C PRO A 355 -20.02 9.70 5.71
N VAL A 356 -19.65 9.33 6.95
CA VAL A 356 -20.56 8.75 7.96
C VAL A 356 -21.79 9.63 8.26
N ILE A 357 -21.69 10.95 8.08
CA ILE A 357 -22.83 11.85 8.24
C ILE A 357 -23.97 11.53 7.26
N LEU A 358 -23.66 11.13 6.01
CA LEU A 358 -24.67 10.73 5.02
C LEU A 358 -25.40 9.45 5.46
N LYS A 359 -24.68 8.47 6.05
CA LYS A 359 -25.30 7.26 6.63
C LYS A 359 -26.37 7.65 7.65
N THR A 360 -26.00 8.51 8.59
CA THR A 360 -26.88 8.96 9.69
C THR A 360 -28.13 9.66 9.16
N GLU A 361 -27.97 10.54 8.17
CA GLU A 361 -29.10 11.25 7.57
C GLU A 361 -30.04 10.32 6.79
N ILE A 362 -29.50 9.42 5.97
CA ILE A 362 -30.29 8.46 5.18
C ILE A 362 -31.03 7.48 6.09
N GLU A 363 -30.38 6.97 7.14
CA GLU A 363 -31.01 6.12 8.14
C GLU A 363 -32.17 6.83 8.85
N GLN A 364 -32.00 8.12 9.18
CA GLN A 364 -33.07 8.92 9.79
C GLN A 364 -34.24 9.14 8.82
N ILE A 365 -33.98 9.37 7.54
CA ILE A 365 -35.02 9.47 6.50
C ILE A 365 -35.78 8.15 6.38
N ALA A 366 -35.08 7.02 6.31
CA ALA A 366 -35.68 5.70 6.22
C ALA A 366 -36.52 5.35 7.46
N LYS A 367 -36.04 5.70 8.66
CA LYS A 367 -36.80 5.54 9.90
C LYS A 367 -38.11 6.36 9.88
N ASN A 368 -38.08 7.58 9.35
CA ASN A 368 -39.28 8.40 9.16
C ASN A 368 -40.24 7.83 8.10
N ARG A 369 -39.85 6.78 7.37
CA ARG A 369 -40.68 6.00 6.43
C ARG A 369 -41.04 4.62 6.95
N ASN A 370 -40.87 4.39 8.26
CA ASN A 370 -41.19 3.14 8.96
C ASN A 370 -40.36 1.93 8.52
N PHE A 371 -39.19 2.13 7.93
CA PHE A 371 -38.22 1.05 7.82
C PHE A 371 -37.65 0.73 9.20
N GLN A 372 -37.69 -0.54 9.61
CA GLN A 372 -37.09 -0.99 10.88
C GLN A 372 -35.56 -1.00 10.80
N ARG A 373 -35.04 -1.28 9.61
CA ARG A 373 -33.60 -1.38 9.34
C ARG A 373 -33.29 -0.75 7.99
N THR A 374 -32.12 -0.14 7.91
CA THR A 374 -31.56 0.38 6.66
C THR A 374 -30.12 -0.09 6.57
N LEU A 375 -29.80 -0.81 5.49
CA LEU A 375 -28.46 -1.27 5.19
C LEU A 375 -27.98 -0.47 3.99
N ILE A 376 -26.83 0.20 4.13
CA ILE A 376 -26.31 1.13 3.14
C ILE A 376 -24.91 0.67 2.74
N ALA A 377 -24.73 0.42 1.45
CA ALA A 377 -23.42 0.11 0.88
C ALA A 377 -22.91 1.26 0.01
N ASP A 378 -21.65 1.59 0.22
CA ASP A 378 -20.85 2.29 -0.77
C ASP A 378 -20.50 1.28 -1.88
N THR A 379 -20.86 1.60 -3.13
CA THR A 379 -20.56 0.70 -4.26
C THR A 379 -19.09 0.71 -4.63
N HIS A 380 -18.37 1.79 -4.33
CA HIS A 380 -16.94 1.98 -4.57
C HIS A 380 -16.51 1.51 -5.97
N ASN A 381 -17.35 1.80 -6.97
CA ASN A 381 -17.33 1.18 -8.30
C ASN A 381 -16.87 2.13 -9.42
N ALA A 382 -16.26 3.25 -9.05
CA ALA A 382 -15.69 4.22 -9.97
C ALA A 382 -14.66 5.07 -9.21
N MET A 383 -13.43 5.12 -9.72
CA MET A 383 -12.33 5.95 -9.20
C MET A 383 -12.70 7.44 -9.21
N GLY A 384 -12.62 8.09 -8.04
CA GLY A 384 -12.97 9.50 -7.88
C GLY A 384 -12.16 10.22 -6.81
N GLY A 385 -12.69 11.34 -6.33
CA GLY A 385 -12.13 12.07 -5.20
C GLY A 385 -13.12 12.08 -4.03
N GLU A 386 -12.79 12.84 -2.99
CA GLU A 386 -13.71 13.10 -1.87
C GLU A 386 -15.04 13.67 -2.39
N LEU A 387 -16.14 13.25 -1.75
CA LEU A 387 -17.47 13.72 -2.09
C LEU A 387 -17.60 15.23 -1.85
N SER A 388 -18.03 15.95 -2.89
CA SER A 388 -18.39 17.36 -2.74
C SER A 388 -19.67 17.50 -1.92
N GLN A 389 -19.91 18.69 -1.37
CA GLN A 389 -21.15 18.97 -0.65
C GLN A 389 -22.38 18.86 -1.57
N GLU A 390 -22.24 19.22 -2.85
CA GLU A 390 -23.31 19.10 -3.86
C GLU A 390 -23.62 17.62 -4.12
N ASP A 391 -22.61 16.81 -4.45
CA ASP A 391 -22.81 15.39 -4.73
C ASP A 391 -23.34 14.64 -3.49
N SER A 392 -22.95 15.08 -2.28
CA SER A 392 -23.48 14.55 -1.01
C SER A 392 -24.98 14.82 -0.86
N GLN A 393 -25.42 16.05 -1.14
CA GLN A 393 -26.84 16.42 -1.09
C GLN A 393 -27.66 15.71 -2.16
N ASP A 394 -27.09 15.49 -3.33
CA ASP A 394 -27.70 14.74 -4.42
C ASP A 394 -27.88 13.26 -4.05
N LEU A 395 -26.89 12.64 -3.39
CA LEU A 395 -27.00 11.27 -2.85
C LEU A 395 -28.11 11.15 -1.82
N ILE A 396 -28.20 12.09 -0.86
CA ILE A 396 -29.28 12.10 0.14
C ILE A 396 -30.65 12.25 -0.54
N THR A 397 -30.75 13.12 -1.55
CA THR A 397 -31.99 13.36 -2.30
C THR A 397 -32.39 12.13 -3.11
N ALA A 398 -31.43 11.49 -3.79
CA ALA A 398 -31.66 10.25 -4.52
C ALA A 398 -32.09 9.11 -3.58
N ALA A 399 -31.43 8.96 -2.43
CA ALA A 399 -31.78 7.96 -1.41
C ALA A 399 -33.20 8.18 -0.86
N LYS A 400 -33.56 9.43 -0.56
CA LYS A 400 -34.92 9.80 -0.17
C LYS A 400 -35.95 9.39 -1.22
N ASN A 401 -35.71 9.71 -2.49
CA ASN A 401 -36.62 9.35 -3.58
C ASN A 401 -36.79 7.83 -3.72
N VAL A 402 -35.70 7.06 -3.58
CA VAL A 402 -35.75 5.60 -3.57
C VAL A 402 -36.60 5.09 -2.41
N LEU A 403 -36.39 5.59 -1.19
CA LEU A 403 -37.16 5.20 -0.02
C LEU A 403 -38.66 5.53 -0.16
N ASP A 404 -38.99 6.71 -0.69
CA ASP A 404 -40.36 7.14 -0.96
C ASP A 404 -41.06 6.23 -1.98
N ILE A 405 -40.35 5.71 -2.98
CA ILE A 405 -40.90 4.74 -3.93
C ILE A 405 -41.03 3.35 -3.28
N LEU A 406 -40.02 2.89 -2.54
CA LEU A 406 -39.97 1.53 -1.96
C LEU A 406 -41.12 1.25 -1.00
N ILE A 407 -41.60 2.24 -0.24
CA ILE A 407 -42.76 2.07 0.66
C ILE A 407 -44.07 1.76 -0.09
N THR A 408 -44.16 2.14 -1.36
CA THR A 408 -45.35 1.91 -2.21
C THR A 408 -45.21 0.68 -3.11
N LYS A 409 -44.00 0.10 -3.21
CA LYS A 409 -43.72 -1.04 -4.09
C LYS A 409 -44.31 -2.34 -3.54
N THR A 410 -44.89 -3.12 -4.45
CA THR A 410 -45.41 -4.47 -4.19
C THR A 410 -44.31 -5.42 -3.74
N ASN A 411 -44.60 -6.24 -2.73
CA ASN A 411 -43.75 -7.33 -2.29
C ASN A 411 -44.05 -8.61 -3.08
N TYR A 412 -42.99 -9.33 -3.45
CA TYR A 412 -43.05 -10.61 -4.13
C TYR A 412 -42.26 -11.67 -3.35
N PRO A 413 -42.61 -12.97 -3.46
CA PRO A 413 -41.83 -14.04 -2.85
C PRO A 413 -40.36 -14.00 -3.31
N LEU A 414 -39.44 -14.11 -2.35
CA LEU A 414 -38.01 -14.08 -2.60
C LEU A 414 -37.57 -15.35 -3.34
N GLN A 415 -37.01 -15.13 -4.53
CA GLN A 415 -36.29 -16.16 -5.28
C GLN A 415 -34.90 -15.62 -5.61
N TYR A 416 -33.88 -16.42 -5.34
CA TYR A 416 -32.49 -16.01 -5.58
C TYR A 416 -31.64 -17.18 -6.06
N GLY A 417 -30.55 -16.85 -6.75
CA GLY A 417 -29.46 -17.76 -7.06
C GLY A 417 -28.13 -17.02 -6.97
N TYR A 418 -27.09 -17.71 -6.51
CA TYR A 418 -25.74 -17.15 -6.39
C TYR A 418 -24.73 -18.02 -7.15
N ALA A 419 -23.71 -17.39 -7.70
CA ALA A 419 -22.53 -18.03 -8.25
C ALA A 419 -21.31 -17.13 -8.08
N ASN A 420 -20.11 -17.71 -8.17
CA ASN A 420 -18.86 -16.97 -8.08
C ASN A 420 -17.81 -17.50 -9.08
N SER A 421 -16.68 -16.82 -9.12
CA SER A 421 -15.57 -17.10 -10.03
C SER A 421 -14.58 -18.18 -9.56
N GLN A 422 -14.81 -18.86 -8.43
CA GLN A 422 -13.85 -19.78 -7.84
C GLN A 422 -13.44 -20.92 -8.79
N ALA A 423 -14.34 -21.37 -9.66
CA ALA A 423 -14.08 -22.42 -10.65
C ALA A 423 -13.42 -21.93 -11.95
N MET A 424 -13.12 -20.63 -12.08
CA MET A 424 -12.70 -20.00 -13.35
C MET A 424 -11.19 -19.78 -13.50
N ASP A 425 -10.38 -20.16 -12.49
CA ASP A 425 -8.91 -19.99 -12.45
C ASP A 425 -8.45 -18.59 -12.90
N ILE A 426 -9.07 -17.55 -12.31
CA ILE A 426 -8.76 -16.15 -12.63
C ILE A 426 -7.51 -15.73 -11.85
N GLN A 427 -6.47 -15.31 -12.57
CA GLN A 427 -5.27 -14.71 -12.01
C GLN A 427 -5.01 -13.37 -12.69
N THR A 428 -5.16 -12.29 -11.94
CA THR A 428 -4.85 -10.93 -12.37
C THR A 428 -4.45 -10.09 -11.16
N SER A 429 -3.74 -8.97 -11.39
CA SER A 429 -3.25 -8.09 -10.34
C SER A 429 -4.28 -7.04 -9.88
N ASP A 430 -5.38 -6.87 -10.63
CA ASP A 430 -6.47 -5.92 -10.33
C ASP A 430 -7.72 -6.58 -9.72
N LEU A 431 -7.61 -7.86 -9.32
CA LEU A 431 -8.65 -8.63 -8.63
C LEU A 431 -8.00 -9.47 -7.53
N ALA A 432 -8.54 -9.41 -6.32
CA ALA A 432 -8.05 -10.15 -5.16
C ALA A 432 -8.69 -11.54 -5.03
N GLY A 433 -8.37 -12.23 -3.92
CA GLY A 433 -8.66 -13.65 -3.74
C GLY A 433 -10.15 -14.02 -3.70
N GLY A 434 -11.04 -13.07 -3.42
CA GLY A 434 -12.49 -13.27 -3.43
C GLY A 434 -13.08 -13.35 -4.84
N GLY A 435 -12.36 -12.84 -5.84
CA GLY A 435 -12.76 -12.87 -7.23
C GLY A 435 -14.04 -12.09 -7.50
N ILE A 436 -14.87 -12.58 -8.42
CA ILE A 436 -16.18 -12.02 -8.77
C ILE A 436 -17.30 -12.94 -8.24
N GLY A 437 -18.34 -12.37 -7.66
CA GLY A 437 -19.59 -13.02 -7.27
C GLY A 437 -20.80 -12.37 -7.96
N MET A 438 -21.85 -13.15 -8.21
CA MET A 438 -23.10 -12.67 -8.79
C MET A 438 -24.31 -13.22 -8.04
N LEU A 439 -25.20 -12.32 -7.63
CA LEU A 439 -26.50 -12.62 -7.07
C LEU A 439 -27.56 -12.33 -8.14
N CYS A 440 -28.40 -13.30 -8.44
CA CYS A 440 -29.57 -13.16 -9.29
C CYS A 440 -30.82 -13.18 -8.40
N LEU A 441 -31.61 -12.10 -8.40
CA LEU A 441 -32.93 -12.03 -7.78
C LEU A 441 -34.00 -12.19 -8.85
N ALA A 442 -34.91 -13.14 -8.67
CA ALA A 442 -36.06 -13.33 -9.55
C ALA A 442 -37.30 -12.74 -8.88
N VAL A 443 -37.84 -11.68 -9.48
CA VAL A 443 -38.98 -10.90 -8.96
C VAL A 443 -39.92 -10.61 -10.11
N ASP A 444 -41.21 -10.92 -9.94
CA ASP A 444 -42.25 -10.67 -10.95
C ASP A 444 -41.88 -11.13 -12.39
N GLN A 445 -41.43 -12.39 -12.52
CA GLN A 445 -40.95 -12.98 -13.79
C GLN A 445 -39.74 -12.29 -14.43
N LYS A 446 -39.17 -11.26 -13.80
CA LYS A 446 -37.92 -10.60 -14.21
C LYS A 446 -36.76 -11.08 -13.36
N LYS A 447 -35.55 -10.90 -13.89
CA LYS A 447 -34.30 -11.33 -13.26
C LYS A 447 -33.35 -10.15 -13.15
N TYR A 448 -32.96 -9.85 -11.93
CA TYR A 448 -32.11 -8.73 -11.57
C TYR A 448 -30.79 -9.23 -11.02
N PHE A 449 -29.68 -8.67 -11.49
CA PHE A 449 -28.36 -9.12 -11.12
C PHE A 449 -27.63 -8.07 -10.28
N LEU A 450 -26.92 -8.52 -9.25
CA LEU A 450 -25.98 -7.73 -8.46
C LEU A 450 -24.60 -8.39 -8.55
N CYS A 451 -23.58 -7.63 -8.93
CA CYS A 451 -22.23 -8.14 -9.18
C CYS A 451 -21.26 -7.58 -8.15
N TRP A 452 -20.52 -8.43 -7.46
CA TRP A 452 -19.49 -8.02 -6.50
C TRP A 452 -18.12 -8.47 -6.99
N ALA A 453 -17.11 -7.61 -6.86
CA ALA A 453 -15.72 -7.95 -7.12
C ALA A 453 -14.87 -7.64 -5.89
N ASP A 454 -14.05 -8.60 -5.45
CA ASP A 454 -13.00 -8.38 -4.45
C ASP A 454 -11.86 -7.59 -5.11
N ALA A 455 -12.00 -6.28 -5.17
CA ALA A 455 -11.07 -5.33 -5.77
C ALA A 455 -11.09 -4.03 -4.94
N ASN A 456 -10.06 -3.21 -5.07
CA ASN A 456 -10.00 -1.94 -4.33
C ASN A 456 -11.06 -0.97 -4.85
N ASN A 457 -10.94 -0.56 -6.11
CA ASN A 457 -11.93 0.28 -6.79
C ASN A 457 -12.00 -0.17 -8.26
N MET A 458 -12.69 0.58 -9.13
CA MET A 458 -12.89 0.23 -10.53
C MET A 458 -12.60 1.42 -11.44
N GLU A 459 -11.96 1.16 -12.58
CA GLU A 459 -11.68 2.21 -13.55
C GLU A 459 -12.97 2.75 -14.19
N ASN A 460 -13.05 4.07 -14.35
CA ASN A 460 -14.25 4.76 -14.82
C ASN A 460 -14.67 4.28 -16.22
N GLY A 461 -15.94 3.94 -16.38
CA GLY A 461 -16.51 3.41 -17.63
C GLY A 461 -16.46 1.88 -17.76
N VAL A 462 -15.71 1.16 -16.91
CA VAL A 462 -15.68 -0.31 -16.91
C VAL A 462 -17.05 -0.87 -16.52
N ARG A 463 -17.65 -0.34 -15.45
CA ARG A 463 -19.00 -0.71 -15.00
C ARG A 463 -20.03 -0.57 -16.12
N GLU A 464 -20.06 0.55 -16.81
CA GLU A 464 -21.05 0.87 -17.85
C GLU A 464 -20.95 -0.09 -19.03
N LYS A 465 -19.72 -0.46 -19.42
CA LYS A 465 -19.47 -1.47 -20.45
C LYS A 465 -19.95 -2.85 -20.02
N ILE A 466 -19.72 -3.25 -18.76
CA ILE A 466 -20.20 -4.52 -18.21
C ILE A 466 -21.74 -4.55 -18.17
N VAL A 467 -22.38 -3.49 -17.65
CA VAL A 467 -23.85 -3.34 -17.63
C VAL A 467 -24.43 -3.48 -19.04
N THR A 468 -23.84 -2.77 -20.02
CA THR A 468 -24.27 -2.83 -21.43
C THR A 468 -24.11 -4.23 -22.00
N HIS A 469 -22.98 -4.89 -21.74
CA HIS A 469 -22.72 -6.24 -22.21
C HIS A 469 -23.70 -7.27 -21.64
N LEU A 470 -23.96 -7.22 -20.32
CA LEU A 470 -24.92 -8.12 -19.68
C LEU A 470 -26.34 -7.88 -20.20
N LYS A 471 -26.75 -6.61 -20.34
CA LYS A 471 -28.07 -6.25 -20.88
C LYS A 471 -28.28 -6.76 -22.30
N ASN A 472 -27.28 -6.60 -23.17
CA ASN A 472 -27.31 -7.11 -24.55
C ASN A 472 -27.42 -8.65 -24.62
N ASN A 473 -27.08 -9.33 -23.52
CA ASN A 473 -27.20 -10.78 -23.37
C ASN A 473 -28.36 -11.18 -22.45
N GLY A 474 -29.34 -10.31 -22.21
CA GLY A 474 -30.56 -10.63 -21.45
C GLY A 474 -30.38 -10.74 -19.93
N CYS A 475 -29.28 -10.21 -19.38
CA CYS A 475 -29.03 -10.12 -17.94
C CYS A 475 -29.13 -8.65 -17.49
N GLU A 476 -30.13 -8.30 -16.68
CA GLU A 476 -30.30 -6.94 -16.17
C GLU A 476 -29.42 -6.71 -14.93
N LEU A 477 -28.19 -6.21 -15.15
CA LEU A 477 -27.30 -5.83 -14.06
C LEU A 477 -27.77 -4.53 -13.41
N VAL A 478 -28.24 -4.64 -12.17
CA VAL A 478 -28.75 -3.52 -11.37
C VAL A 478 -27.60 -2.71 -10.79
N GLU A 479 -26.60 -3.38 -10.22
CA GLU A 479 -25.43 -2.71 -9.66
C GLU A 479 -24.20 -3.61 -9.65
N MET A 480 -23.03 -2.97 -9.69
CA MET A 480 -21.73 -3.59 -9.45
C MET A 480 -21.02 -2.92 -8.27
N PHE A 481 -20.38 -3.74 -7.42
CA PHE A 481 -19.67 -3.33 -6.21
C PHE A 481 -18.22 -3.74 -6.31
N THR A 482 -17.33 -2.94 -5.73
CA THR A 482 -16.04 -3.44 -5.27
C THR A 482 -16.05 -3.58 -3.75
N SER A 483 -15.09 -4.31 -3.19
CA SER A 483 -15.01 -4.58 -1.75
C SER A 483 -14.11 -3.60 -1.01
N ASP A 484 -13.51 -2.65 -1.72
CA ASP A 484 -12.42 -1.80 -1.22
C ASP A 484 -11.25 -2.60 -0.62
N THR A 485 -10.88 -3.74 -1.19
CA THR A 485 -9.76 -4.53 -0.65
C THR A 485 -8.43 -3.80 -0.88
N HIS A 486 -7.56 -3.72 0.14
CA HIS A 486 -6.21 -3.14 0.02
C HIS A 486 -5.15 -4.21 -0.32
N SER A 487 -5.58 -5.40 -0.74
CA SER A 487 -4.72 -6.55 -1.05
C SER A 487 -4.04 -6.46 -2.43
N THR A 488 -4.59 -5.69 -3.38
CA THR A 488 -4.05 -5.50 -4.74
C THR A 488 -2.92 -4.45 -4.83
N THR A 489 -2.23 -4.19 -3.72
CA THR A 489 -1.19 -3.15 -3.58
C THR A 489 0.24 -3.66 -3.78
N MET A 490 0.46 -4.98 -3.73
CA MET A 490 1.81 -5.55 -3.70
C MET A 490 2.55 -5.37 -5.04
N GLY A 491 3.69 -4.67 -5.01
CA GLY A 491 4.57 -4.49 -6.18
C GLY A 491 4.11 -3.41 -7.17
N VAL A 492 3.02 -2.70 -6.88
CA VAL A 492 2.46 -1.67 -7.76
C VAL A 492 3.31 -0.39 -7.69
N ARG A 493 3.61 0.18 -8.87
CA ARG A 493 4.42 1.39 -9.04
C ARG A 493 3.67 2.46 -9.84
N ASN A 494 2.40 2.69 -9.51
CA ASN A 494 1.60 3.79 -10.07
C ASN A 494 1.32 4.85 -9.00
N ARG A 495 0.58 5.90 -9.37
CA ARG A 495 0.24 7.01 -8.47
C ARG A 495 -0.67 6.57 -7.31
N ASN A 496 -1.56 5.61 -7.57
CA ASN A 496 -2.59 5.17 -6.63
C ASN A 496 -2.03 4.17 -5.59
N GLY A 497 -0.98 3.43 -5.92
CA GLY A 497 -0.38 2.41 -5.06
C GLY A 497 -1.04 1.02 -5.16
N TYR A 498 -2.05 0.85 -6.02
CA TYR A 498 -2.76 -0.39 -6.32
C TYR A 498 -3.28 -0.37 -7.77
N TYR A 499 -3.72 -1.53 -8.27
CA TYR A 499 -4.46 -1.61 -9.54
C TYR A 499 -5.96 -1.66 -9.27
N GLU A 500 -6.70 -0.66 -9.74
CA GLU A 500 -8.15 -0.67 -9.81
C GLU A 500 -8.65 -1.68 -10.86
N LEU A 501 -9.82 -2.27 -10.63
CA LEU A 501 -10.42 -3.26 -11.51
C LEU A 501 -10.63 -2.68 -12.91
N GLY A 502 -10.00 -3.30 -13.91
CA GLY A 502 -10.06 -2.85 -15.30
C GLY A 502 -8.84 -2.07 -15.77
N SER A 503 -7.92 -1.68 -14.89
CA SER A 503 -6.67 -1.01 -15.25
C SER A 503 -5.63 -1.97 -15.85
N VAL A 504 -5.71 -3.27 -15.51
CA VAL A 504 -4.84 -4.33 -16.05
C VAL A 504 -5.65 -5.33 -16.87
N THR A 505 -6.80 -5.75 -16.36
CA THR A 505 -7.69 -6.67 -17.07
C THR A 505 -8.57 -5.92 -18.05
N LYS A 506 -8.48 -6.30 -19.34
CA LYS A 506 -9.33 -5.72 -20.39
C LYS A 506 -10.82 -5.86 -20.06
N THR A 507 -11.58 -4.79 -20.29
CA THR A 507 -13.01 -4.73 -19.95
C THR A 507 -13.83 -5.82 -20.63
N GLU A 508 -13.49 -6.21 -21.86
CA GLU A 508 -14.21 -7.27 -22.58
C GLU A 508 -14.09 -8.62 -21.87
N ARG A 509 -12.91 -8.89 -21.28
CA ARG A 509 -12.66 -10.11 -20.50
C ARG A 509 -13.46 -10.08 -19.19
N LEU A 510 -13.45 -8.95 -18.48
CA LEU A 510 -14.26 -8.77 -17.27
C LEU A 510 -15.76 -8.98 -17.58
N ALA A 511 -16.26 -8.37 -18.64
CA ALA A 511 -17.65 -8.51 -19.07
C ALA A 511 -18.01 -9.97 -19.39
N SER A 512 -17.11 -10.71 -20.07
CA SER A 512 -17.31 -12.13 -20.34
C SER A 512 -17.36 -12.99 -19.07
N TRP A 513 -16.52 -12.67 -18.08
CA TRP A 513 -16.51 -13.37 -16.81
C TRP A 513 -17.81 -13.12 -16.04
N CYS A 514 -18.21 -11.85 -15.92
CA CYS A 514 -19.47 -11.46 -15.28
C CYS A 514 -20.67 -12.15 -15.95
N LEU A 515 -20.71 -12.22 -17.29
CA LEU A 515 -21.79 -12.90 -18.00
C LEU A 515 -21.82 -14.41 -17.70
N SER A 516 -20.66 -15.08 -17.71
CA SER A 516 -20.58 -16.51 -17.36
C SER A 516 -21.11 -16.79 -15.95
N ILE A 517 -20.70 -15.97 -14.97
CA ILE A 517 -21.13 -16.11 -13.58
C ILE A 517 -22.61 -15.77 -13.44
N ALA A 518 -23.12 -14.75 -14.14
CA ALA A 518 -24.55 -14.43 -14.18
C ALA A 518 -25.41 -15.59 -14.69
N ARG A 519 -24.97 -16.27 -15.75
CA ARG A 519 -25.67 -17.47 -16.24
C ARG A 519 -25.64 -18.63 -15.26
N GLN A 520 -24.60 -18.76 -14.46
CA GLN A 520 -24.55 -19.76 -13.39
C GLN A 520 -25.49 -19.38 -12.23
N ALA A 521 -25.47 -18.12 -11.79
CA ALA A 521 -26.38 -17.62 -10.75
C ALA A 521 -27.85 -17.79 -11.16
N GLU A 522 -28.18 -17.52 -12.43
CA GLU A 522 -29.52 -17.73 -12.99
C GLU A 522 -29.95 -19.20 -12.98
N LYS A 523 -29.05 -20.15 -13.24
CA LYS A 523 -29.35 -21.59 -13.16
C LYS A 523 -29.60 -22.06 -11.73
N ASN A 524 -29.05 -21.36 -10.75
CA ASN A 524 -29.14 -21.69 -9.33
C ASN A 524 -30.35 -21.04 -8.64
N ILE A 525 -31.26 -20.40 -9.38
CA ILE A 525 -32.44 -19.75 -8.80
C ILE A 525 -33.31 -20.77 -8.06
N THR A 526 -33.62 -20.46 -6.82
CA THR A 526 -34.55 -21.21 -5.97
C THR A 526 -35.40 -20.25 -5.14
N ALA A 527 -36.57 -20.71 -4.71
CA ALA A 527 -37.32 -20.03 -3.66
C ALA A 527 -36.53 -20.09 -2.34
N GLY A 528 -36.58 -19.01 -1.56
CA GLY A 528 -35.98 -19.02 -0.24
C GLY A 528 -36.46 -17.90 0.67
N LYS A 529 -35.78 -17.80 1.80
CA LYS A 529 -36.02 -16.84 2.87
C LYS A 529 -34.76 -16.00 3.08
N PHE A 530 -34.91 -14.88 3.76
CA PHE A 530 -33.78 -14.11 4.27
C PHE A 530 -33.81 -13.99 5.79
N GLU A 531 -32.62 -13.90 6.38
CA GLU A 531 -32.39 -13.55 7.78
C GLU A 531 -31.46 -12.34 7.82
N ILE A 532 -31.82 -11.33 8.61
CA ILE A 532 -30.89 -10.26 8.97
C ILE A 532 -30.15 -10.71 10.22
N LEU A 533 -28.83 -10.88 10.12
CA LEU A 533 -27.99 -11.20 11.27
C LEU A 533 -27.18 -9.97 11.70
N GLU A 534 -27.02 -9.82 13.00
CA GLU A 534 -26.28 -8.72 13.60
C GLU A 534 -25.17 -9.28 14.50
N ASN A 535 -24.04 -8.57 14.54
CA ASN A 535 -22.95 -8.83 15.44
C ASN A 535 -22.32 -7.53 15.93
N SER A 536 -21.73 -7.57 17.12
CA SER A 536 -20.88 -6.50 17.64
C SER A 536 -19.59 -7.11 18.17
N ALA A 537 -18.48 -6.84 17.50
CA ALA A 537 -17.16 -7.34 17.84
C ALA A 537 -16.37 -6.26 18.58
N LYS A 538 -15.83 -6.60 19.76
CA LYS A 538 -14.94 -5.70 20.50
C LYS A 538 -13.49 -5.94 20.08
N VAL A 539 -12.96 -5.06 19.24
CA VAL A 539 -11.61 -5.15 18.66
C VAL A 539 -10.89 -3.81 18.75
N ARG A 540 -9.59 -3.76 18.46
CA ARG A 540 -8.91 -2.46 18.33
C ARG A 540 -9.10 -1.93 16.92
N ILE A 541 -9.21 -0.61 16.82
CA ILE A 541 -9.16 0.15 15.58
C ILE A 541 -7.99 1.13 15.63
N MET A 542 -7.53 1.56 14.46
CA MET A 542 -6.46 2.55 14.35
C MET A 542 -6.85 3.92 14.94
N GLY A 543 -8.10 4.33 14.77
CA GLY A 543 -8.55 5.68 15.10
C GLY A 543 -8.05 6.71 14.08
N SER A 544 -8.48 7.96 14.26
CA SER A 544 -8.16 9.05 13.35
C SER A 544 -6.71 9.55 13.51
N GLY A 545 -6.11 9.99 12.39
CA GLY A 545 -4.86 10.75 12.37
C GLY A 545 -3.56 9.93 12.35
N ILE A 546 -3.60 8.60 12.51
CA ILE A 546 -2.37 7.79 12.45
C ILE A 546 -1.66 7.94 11.10
N PHE A 547 -2.38 7.93 9.98
CA PHE A 547 -1.80 8.10 8.65
C PHE A 547 -1.19 9.49 8.47
N GLU A 548 -1.85 10.53 8.95
CA GLU A 548 -1.30 11.89 8.97
C GLU A 548 0.03 11.93 9.74
N HIS A 549 0.10 11.28 10.90
CA HIS A 549 1.32 11.22 11.71
C HIS A 549 2.45 10.43 11.03
N LEU A 550 2.13 9.30 10.41
CA LEU A 550 3.08 8.48 9.65
C LEU A 550 3.61 9.25 8.42
N SER A 551 2.70 9.88 7.67
CA SER A 551 2.96 10.70 6.48
C SER A 551 3.86 11.89 6.84
N ARG A 552 3.50 12.67 7.87
CA ARG A 552 4.28 13.82 8.35
C ARG A 552 5.69 13.43 8.81
N ALA A 553 5.83 12.35 9.58
CA ALA A 553 7.13 11.89 10.05
C ALA A 553 8.11 11.61 8.89
N LEU A 554 7.61 11.00 7.81
CA LEU A 554 8.38 10.70 6.60
C LEU A 554 8.69 11.97 5.80
N ASP A 555 7.69 12.83 5.58
CA ASP A 555 7.86 14.07 4.82
C ASP A 555 8.88 15.01 5.47
N ASP A 556 8.84 15.16 6.79
CA ASP A 556 9.80 15.98 7.52
C ASP A 556 11.21 15.39 7.47
N SER A 557 11.33 14.05 7.53
CA SER A 557 12.61 13.36 7.33
C SER A 557 13.17 13.57 5.92
N LEU A 558 12.32 13.56 4.89
CA LEU A 558 12.74 13.80 3.51
C LEU A 558 13.16 15.24 3.27
N LYS A 559 12.37 16.23 3.73
CA LYS A 559 12.73 17.66 3.65
C LYS A 559 14.08 17.93 4.31
N MET A 560 14.29 17.36 5.50
CA MET A 560 15.57 17.50 6.18
C MET A 560 16.69 16.82 5.38
N THR A 561 16.46 15.62 4.84
CA THR A 561 17.45 14.94 3.99
C THR A 561 17.85 15.77 2.78
N GLN A 562 16.91 16.47 2.13
CA GLN A 562 17.22 17.39 1.02
C GLN A 562 18.16 18.52 1.46
N GLY A 563 17.90 19.15 2.61
CA GLY A 563 18.77 20.18 3.17
C GLY A 563 20.19 19.68 3.45
N PHE A 564 20.31 18.47 4.04
CA PHE A 564 21.61 17.83 4.27
C PHE A 564 22.34 17.47 2.98
N MET A 565 21.62 17.05 1.92
CA MET A 565 22.22 16.78 0.62
C MET A 565 22.76 18.04 -0.05
N ILE A 566 22.07 19.19 0.07
CA ILE A 566 22.57 20.48 -0.41
C ILE A 566 23.86 20.86 0.34
N LEU A 567 23.87 20.70 1.67
CA LEU A 567 25.06 20.95 2.49
C LEU A 567 26.24 20.05 2.07
N CYS A 568 26.02 18.74 1.93
CA CYS A 568 27.05 17.81 1.47
C CYS A 568 27.59 18.17 0.09
N THR A 569 26.72 18.60 -0.84
CA THR A 569 27.13 19.06 -2.17
C THR A 569 27.98 20.33 -2.07
N GLY A 570 27.60 21.28 -1.20
CA GLY A 570 28.40 22.47 -0.92
C GLY A 570 29.78 22.14 -0.36
N ILE A 571 29.87 21.24 0.64
CA ILE A 571 31.14 20.77 1.21
C ILE A 571 31.99 20.06 0.14
N PHE A 572 31.36 19.25 -0.71
CA PHE A 572 32.04 18.56 -1.81
C PHE A 572 32.63 19.54 -2.83
N LEU A 573 31.84 20.50 -3.30
CA LEU A 573 32.33 21.56 -4.19
C LEU A 573 33.42 22.39 -3.51
N LEU A 574 33.30 22.67 -2.22
CA LEU A 574 34.33 23.34 -1.45
C LEU A 574 35.64 22.53 -1.40
N SER A 575 35.56 21.21 -1.24
CA SER A 575 36.72 20.31 -1.27
C SER A 575 37.39 20.25 -2.64
N ILE A 576 36.62 20.50 -3.69
CA ILE A 576 37.13 20.72 -5.04
C ILE A 576 37.81 22.10 -5.02
N PHE A 577 37.08 23.21 -4.91
CA PHE A 577 37.58 24.57 -5.15
C PHE A 577 38.54 25.19 -4.11
N LEU A 578 38.48 24.84 -2.82
CA LEU A 578 39.41 25.36 -1.80
C LEU A 578 40.71 24.57 -1.70
N TRP A 579 40.71 23.33 -2.20
CA TRP A 579 41.92 22.53 -2.35
C TRP A 579 42.50 22.68 -3.77
N PHE A 580 42.20 23.83 -4.40
CA PHE A 580 42.76 24.31 -5.66
C PHE A 580 43.37 25.70 -5.53
#